data_AF-A0A7K9YB31-F1
#
_entry.id   AF-A0A7K9YB31-F1
#
_cell.length_a   1.000
_cell.length_b   1.000
_cell.length_c   1.000
_cell.angle_alpha   90.00
_cell.angle_beta   90.00
_cell.angle_gamma   90.00
#
_symmetry.space_group_name_H-M   'P 1'
#
loop_
_entity.id
_entity.type
_entity.pdbx_description
1 polymer ?
#
loop_
_entity_poly.entity_id
_entity_poly.type
_entity_poly.pdbx_seq_one_letter_code
_entity_poly.pdbx_strand_id
1 'polypeptide(L)'
;QVTVVGIVRHAEKAPTNILYKVDDMTAAPMDVRQWVDTDEAGSENIVVPPGTYVKVAGHLRSFQNKKSLVAFKIMPLENMNEFTTHILETVNAHMILRKNLMLASRAPQSFTSAGISDVGGYGGGSLPVNGLTAHQSQVLNLIKNCHSPEGMSLQELKLQLHNVSIPTIKQAVEFLSSEGHIYSTVDDDHYKSTDAD
;
A
#
# COMPACT_ATOMS: atom_id res chain seq x y z
N GLN A 1 0.84 4.25 -2.66
CA GLN A 1 0.16 5.55 -2.38
C GLN A 1 -0.95 5.80 -3.38
N VAL A 2 -2.05 6.39 -2.92
CA VAL A 2 -3.20 6.79 -3.74
C VAL A 2 -3.72 8.17 -3.32
N THR A 3 -4.49 8.80 -4.19
CA THR A 3 -5.31 9.96 -3.86
C THR A 3 -6.76 9.70 -4.20
N VAL A 4 -7.68 10.16 -3.38
CA VAL A 4 -9.14 10.02 -3.57
C VAL A 4 -9.79 11.37 -3.28
N VAL A 5 -10.84 11.72 -4.03
CA VAL A 5 -11.65 12.91 -3.76
C VAL A 5 -13.09 12.49 -3.46
N GLY A 6 -13.63 12.93 -2.33
CA GLY A 6 -14.99 12.60 -1.91
C GLY A 6 -15.51 13.52 -0.81
N ILE A 7 -16.77 13.36 -0.45
CA ILE A 7 -17.42 14.12 0.63
C ILE A 7 -17.26 13.41 1.97
N VAL A 8 -16.94 14.16 3.02
CA VAL A 8 -16.94 13.64 4.40
C VAL A 8 -18.38 13.39 4.82
N ARG A 9 -18.74 12.14 5.10
CA ARG A 9 -20.06 11.74 5.62
C ARG A 9 -20.10 11.72 7.14
N HIS A 10 -18.99 11.36 7.76
CA HIS A 10 -18.83 11.25 9.20
C HIS A 10 -17.37 11.48 9.58
N ALA A 11 -17.14 12.02 10.77
CA ALA A 11 -15.82 12.21 11.34
C ALA A 11 -15.87 11.93 12.84
N GLU A 12 -14.94 11.11 13.33
CA GLU A 12 -14.82 10.74 14.73
C GLU A 12 -13.39 10.99 15.19
N LYS A 13 -13.20 11.89 16.16
CA LYS A 13 -11.88 12.19 16.73
C LYS A 13 -11.63 11.35 17.96
N ALA A 14 -10.55 10.58 17.94
CA ALA A 14 -9.99 9.86 19.07
C ALA A 14 -8.69 10.55 19.53
N PRO A 15 -8.11 10.14 20.69
CA PRO A 15 -6.87 10.74 21.18
C PRO A 15 -5.69 10.65 20.21
N THR A 16 -5.58 9.54 19.47
CA THR A 16 -4.43 9.26 18.59
C THR A 16 -4.73 9.41 17.11
N ASN A 17 -6.00 9.52 16.71
CA ASN A 17 -6.37 9.61 15.31
C ASN A 17 -7.73 10.30 15.10
N ILE A 18 -8.02 10.64 13.84
CA ILE A 18 -9.35 11.01 13.37
C ILE A 18 -9.76 9.96 12.33
N LEU A 19 -10.94 9.38 12.51
CA LEU A 19 -11.54 8.43 11.58
C LEU A 19 -12.67 9.11 10.79
N TYR A 20 -12.48 9.20 9.47
CA TYR A 20 -13.45 9.74 8.54
C TYR A 20 -14.15 8.63 7.76
N LYS A 21 -15.41 8.87 7.39
CA LYS A 21 -16.10 8.16 6.32
C LYS A 21 -16.13 9.06 5.09
N VAL A 22 -15.39 8.71 4.04
CA VAL A 22 -15.30 9.50 2.80
C VAL A 22 -16.07 8.78 1.69
N ASP A 23 -16.93 9.51 1.00
CA ASP A 23 -17.83 9.00 -0.03
C ASP A 23 -17.60 9.71 -1.36
N ASP A 24 -17.26 8.95 -2.40
CA ASP A 24 -17.07 9.45 -3.77
C ASP A 24 -18.20 9.01 -4.73
N MET A 25 -19.27 8.42 -4.19
CA MET A 25 -20.43 7.85 -4.91
C MET A 25 -20.14 6.61 -5.75
N THR A 26 -18.92 6.05 -5.72
CA THR A 26 -18.58 4.83 -6.50
C THR A 26 -18.90 3.54 -5.74
N ALA A 27 -18.95 3.60 -4.41
CA ALA A 27 -19.25 2.49 -3.52
C ALA A 27 -19.76 3.01 -2.15
N ALA A 28 -19.89 2.12 -1.17
CA ALA A 28 -20.15 2.54 0.21
C ALA A 28 -18.99 3.41 0.75
N PRO A 29 -19.26 4.38 1.65
CA PRO A 29 -18.23 5.26 2.20
C PRO A 29 -17.04 4.50 2.81
N MET A 30 -15.82 4.89 2.43
CA MET A 30 -14.57 4.26 2.86
C MET A 30 -14.11 4.81 4.21
N ASP A 31 -13.54 3.94 5.04
CA ASP A 31 -12.81 4.35 6.26
C ASP A 31 -11.48 5.00 5.91
N VAL A 32 -11.29 6.25 6.34
CA VAL A 32 -10.06 7.02 6.17
C VAL A 32 -9.54 7.45 7.54
N ARG A 33 -8.37 6.96 7.94
CA ARG A 33 -7.74 7.26 9.23
C ARG A 33 -6.59 8.24 9.05
N GLN A 34 -6.63 9.35 9.78
CA GLN A 34 -5.51 10.29 9.92
C GLN A 34 -4.94 10.18 11.34
N TRP A 35 -3.64 9.97 11.49
CA TRP A 35 -2.99 10.00 12.80
C TRP A 35 -2.86 11.44 13.29
N VAL A 36 -3.05 11.64 14.59
CA VAL A 36 -2.92 12.94 15.26
C VAL A 36 -1.51 12.99 15.84
N ASP A 37 -0.67 13.85 15.29
CA ASP A 37 0.65 14.12 15.88
C ASP A 37 0.46 14.95 17.14
N THR A 38 0.93 14.43 18.29
CA THR A 38 0.83 15.09 19.60
C THR A 38 2.03 15.97 19.92
N ASP A 39 3.10 15.86 19.14
CA ASP A 39 4.40 16.49 19.40
C ASP A 39 4.66 17.76 18.56
N GLU A 40 3.83 18.04 17.55
CA GLU A 40 3.95 19.27 16.74
C GLU A 40 3.14 20.42 17.36
N ALA A 41 3.84 21.31 18.05
CA ALA A 41 3.27 22.55 18.57
C ALA A 41 2.74 23.43 17.41
N GLY A 42 1.43 23.42 17.19
CA GLY A 42 0.75 24.24 16.18
C GLY A 42 -0.04 23.46 15.13
N SER A 43 0.05 22.12 15.10
CA SER A 43 -0.89 21.31 14.31
C SER A 43 -2.20 21.19 15.08
N GLU A 44 -3.05 22.21 14.98
CA GLU A 44 -4.45 22.01 15.35
C GLU A 44 -4.98 20.93 14.41
N ASN A 45 -5.12 19.71 14.94
CA ASN A 45 -5.76 18.58 14.27
C ASN A 45 -7.27 18.86 14.18
N ILE A 46 -7.61 19.86 13.36
CA ILE A 46 -8.95 20.35 13.09
C ILE A 46 -9.67 19.27 12.31
N VAL A 47 -10.79 18.82 12.86
CA VAL A 47 -11.64 17.84 12.21
C VAL A 47 -12.34 18.52 11.05
N VAL A 48 -12.16 18.01 9.84
CA VAL A 48 -12.92 18.49 8.68
C VAL A 48 -14.40 18.11 8.87
N PRO A 49 -15.34 19.06 8.83
CA PRO A 49 -16.74 18.77 9.14
C PRO A 49 -17.41 17.89 8.06
N PRO A 50 -18.42 17.09 8.44
CA PRO A 50 -19.28 16.41 7.48
C PRO A 50 -19.92 17.39 6.49
N GLY A 51 -20.06 16.96 5.24
CA GLY A 51 -20.56 17.79 4.13
C GLY A 51 -19.46 18.47 3.31
N THR A 52 -18.21 18.45 3.76
CA THR A 52 -17.07 19.04 3.04
C THR A 52 -16.46 18.05 2.05
N TYR A 53 -16.23 18.49 0.81
CA TYR A 53 -15.41 17.75 -0.15
C TYR A 53 -13.94 17.84 0.23
N VAL A 54 -13.25 16.71 0.20
CA VAL A 54 -11.83 16.60 0.54
C VAL A 54 -11.06 15.82 -0.52
N LYS A 55 -9.81 16.23 -0.75
CA LYS A 55 -8.78 15.44 -1.43
C LYS A 55 -7.94 14.77 -0.35
N VAL A 56 -7.93 13.44 -0.36
CA VAL A 56 -7.19 12.61 0.59
C VAL A 56 -6.00 11.99 -0.12
N ALA A 57 -4.81 12.11 0.45
CA ALA A 57 -3.62 11.38 0.04
C ALA A 57 -3.20 10.40 1.14
N GLY A 58 -2.97 9.14 0.77
CA GLY A 58 -2.72 8.09 1.74
C GLY A 58 -2.22 6.77 1.17
N HIS A 59 -2.06 5.81 2.08
CA HIS A 59 -1.71 4.42 1.78
C HIS A 59 -2.95 3.56 1.93
N LEU A 60 -3.31 2.83 0.87
CA LEU A 60 -4.42 1.88 0.92
C LEU A 60 -4.01 0.71 1.80
N ARG A 61 -4.87 0.35 2.76
CA ARG A 61 -4.73 -0.83 3.60
C ARG A 61 -5.91 -1.75 3.34
N SER A 62 -5.66 -3.05 3.33
CA SER A 62 -6.68 -4.08 3.47
C SER A 62 -6.49 -4.68 4.85
N PHE A 63 -7.56 -4.99 5.59
CA PHE A 63 -7.51 -5.84 6.79
C PHE A 63 -8.77 -6.67 6.86
N GLN A 64 -8.63 -8.01 6.90
CA GLN A 64 -9.77 -8.93 6.84
C GLN A 64 -10.73 -8.60 5.70
N ASN A 65 -10.15 -8.43 4.49
CA ASN A 65 -10.84 -8.03 3.26
C ASN A 65 -11.59 -6.67 3.32
N LYS A 66 -11.41 -5.89 4.38
CA LYS A 66 -11.94 -4.54 4.51
C LYS A 66 -10.87 -3.52 4.10
N LYS A 67 -11.12 -2.79 3.01
CA LYS A 67 -10.23 -1.73 2.56
C LYS A 67 -10.45 -0.43 3.33
N SER A 68 -9.36 0.22 3.70
CA SER A 68 -9.32 1.51 4.37
C SER A 68 -8.13 2.33 3.86
N LEU A 69 -8.13 3.63 4.10
CA LEU A 69 -7.04 4.52 3.70
C LEU A 69 -6.39 5.10 4.95
N VAL A 70 -5.07 4.95 5.09
CA VAL A 70 -4.30 5.68 6.10
C VAL A 70 -3.79 6.97 5.46
N ALA A 71 -4.41 8.08 5.82
CA ALA A 71 -4.14 9.39 5.26
C ALA A 71 -2.97 10.05 5.98
N PHE A 72 -2.01 10.55 5.20
CA PHE A 72 -1.00 11.50 5.68
C PHE A 72 -1.36 12.94 5.29
N LYS A 73 -2.37 13.14 4.42
CA LYS A 73 -2.89 14.46 4.06
C LYS A 73 -4.38 14.41 3.75
N ILE A 74 -5.15 15.31 4.36
CA ILE A 74 -6.57 15.55 4.05
C ILE A 74 -6.73 17.05 3.81
N MET A 75 -7.19 17.43 2.62
CA MET A 75 -7.35 18.83 2.22
C MET A 75 -8.79 19.09 1.82
N PRO A 76 -9.52 19.98 2.50
CA PRO A 76 -10.78 20.51 1.98
C PRO A 76 -10.58 21.11 0.59
N LEU A 77 -11.52 20.83 -0.33
CA LEU A 77 -11.52 21.45 -1.65
C LEU A 77 -12.02 22.90 -1.53
N GLU A 78 -11.24 23.83 -2.06
CA GLU A 78 -11.64 25.23 -2.21
C GLU A 78 -12.30 25.48 -3.58
N ASN A 79 -11.99 24.62 -4.56
CA ASN A 79 -12.49 24.71 -5.93
C ASN A 79 -13.04 23.36 -6.41
N MET A 80 -14.32 23.31 -6.76
CA MET A 80 -14.97 22.09 -7.24
C MET A 80 -14.47 21.61 -8.62
N ASN A 81 -13.74 22.44 -9.36
CA ASN A 81 -13.05 21.96 -10.58
C ASN A 81 -12.00 20.89 -10.25
N GLU A 82 -11.43 20.87 -9.04
CA GLU A 82 -10.49 19.83 -8.60
C GLU A 82 -11.15 18.45 -8.55
N PHE A 83 -12.44 18.38 -8.18
CA PHE A 83 -13.20 17.13 -8.22
C PHE A 83 -13.35 16.60 -9.65
N THR A 84 -13.73 17.48 -10.59
CA THR A 84 -13.84 17.11 -12.01
C THR A 84 -12.49 16.68 -12.58
N THR A 85 -11.42 17.42 -12.28
CA THR A 85 -10.05 17.07 -12.67
C THR A 85 -9.67 15.70 -12.13
N HIS A 86 -9.98 15.39 -10.87
CA HIS A 86 -9.66 14.10 -10.28
C HIS A 86 -10.35 12.91 -10.99
N ILE A 87 -11.59 13.08 -11.45
CA ILE A 87 -12.28 12.06 -12.25
C ILE A 87 -11.50 11.80 -13.56
N LEU A 88 -11.11 12.88 -14.26
CA LEU A 88 -10.34 12.78 -15.50
C LEU A 88 -8.95 12.16 -15.28
N GLU A 89 -8.26 12.58 -14.22
CA GLU A 89 -6.96 12.04 -13.80
C GLU A 89 -7.06 10.54 -13.53
N THR A 90 -8.09 10.10 -12.79
CA THR A 90 -8.29 8.69 -12.42
C THR A 90 -8.46 7.81 -13.65
N VAL A 91 -9.33 8.21 -14.58
CA VAL A 91 -9.56 7.48 -15.84
C VAL A 91 -8.28 7.44 -16.68
N ASN A 92 -7.62 8.58 -16.86
CA ASN A 92 -6.43 8.68 -17.69
C ASN A 92 -5.24 7.90 -17.11
N ALA A 93 -4.97 8.05 -15.80
CA ALA A 93 -3.90 7.34 -15.12
C ALA A 93 -4.10 5.83 -15.20
N HIS A 94 -5.33 5.35 -14.97
CA HIS A 94 -5.63 3.92 -15.07
C HIS A 94 -5.43 3.38 -16.51
N MET A 95 -5.87 4.14 -17.52
CA MET A 95 -5.69 3.79 -18.93
C MET A 95 -4.20 3.67 -19.30
N ILE A 96 -3.38 4.65 -18.91
CA ILE A 96 -1.94 4.68 -19.18
C ILE A 96 -1.23 3.50 -18.49
N LEU A 97 -1.50 3.29 -17.20
CA LEU A 97 -0.89 2.20 -16.43
C LEU A 97 -1.23 0.83 -17.02
N ARG A 98 -2.49 0.61 -17.40
CA ARG A 98 -2.92 -0.65 -18.03
C ARG A 98 -2.25 -0.89 -19.37
N LYS A 99 -2.10 0.14 -20.20
CA LYS A 99 -1.39 0.05 -21.50
C LYS A 99 0.08 -0.34 -21.30
N ASN A 100 0.76 0.26 -20.32
CA ASN A 100 2.17 -0.03 -20.04
C ASN A 100 2.37 -1.47 -19.55
N LEU A 101 1.47 -1.98 -18.69
CA LEU A 101 1.52 -3.38 -18.24
C LEU A 101 1.35 -4.39 -19.38
N MET A 102 0.49 -4.08 -20.35
CA MET A 102 0.30 -4.91 -21.54
C MET A 102 1.51 -4.90 -22.49
N LEU A 103 2.29 -3.82 -22.54
CA LEU A 103 3.52 -3.75 -23.33
C LEU A 103 4.66 -4.51 -22.66
N ALA A 104 4.78 -4.43 -21.33
CA ALA A 104 5.79 -5.17 -20.56
C ALA A 104 5.58 -6.69 -20.64
N SER A 105 4.33 -7.16 -20.72
CA SER A 105 3.99 -8.58 -20.83
C SER A 105 4.14 -9.17 -22.25
N ARG A 106 4.40 -8.33 -23.27
CA ARG A 106 4.64 -8.74 -24.66
C ARG A 106 6.12 -8.72 -25.07
N ALA A 107 7.02 -8.34 -24.18
CA ALA A 107 8.45 -8.53 -24.43
C ALA A 107 8.74 -10.04 -24.45
N PRO A 108 9.31 -10.59 -25.54
CA PRO A 108 9.73 -11.99 -25.55
C PRO A 108 10.76 -12.18 -24.44
N GLN A 109 10.48 -13.05 -23.47
CA GLN A 109 11.50 -13.55 -22.58
C GLN A 109 12.44 -14.44 -23.39
N SER A 110 13.43 -13.83 -24.03
CA SER A 110 14.55 -14.56 -24.58
C SER A 110 15.36 -15.11 -23.41
N PHE A 111 15.14 -16.38 -23.08
CA PHE A 111 16.05 -17.16 -22.26
C PHE A 111 17.34 -17.38 -23.05
N THR A 112 18.27 -16.44 -22.97
CA THR A 112 19.64 -16.66 -23.46
C THR A 112 20.43 -17.33 -22.34
N SER A 113 20.56 -18.65 -22.43
CA SER A 113 21.61 -19.41 -21.77
C SER A 113 22.96 -19.07 -22.40
N ALA A 114 23.83 -18.32 -21.71
CA ALA A 114 25.29 -18.45 -21.76
C ALA A 114 26.01 -17.41 -20.89
N GLY A 115 26.88 -17.89 -19.99
CA GLY A 115 28.26 -17.37 -19.82
C GLY A 115 28.50 -16.01 -19.16
N ILE A 116 28.99 -16.06 -17.91
CA ILE A 116 30.08 -15.27 -17.29
C ILE A 116 30.46 -13.96 -17.99
N SER A 117 30.23 -12.79 -17.35
CA SER A 117 31.28 -11.96 -16.71
C SER A 117 30.72 -10.60 -16.22
N ASP A 118 31.39 -10.14 -15.18
CA ASP A 118 31.28 -8.93 -14.37
C ASP A 118 31.06 -7.60 -15.12
N VAL A 119 30.26 -6.70 -14.52
CA VAL A 119 30.49 -5.23 -14.36
C VAL A 119 29.20 -4.59 -13.83
N GLY A 120 29.34 -3.84 -12.73
CA GLY A 120 28.26 -3.23 -11.96
C GLY A 120 27.42 -2.19 -12.69
N GLY A 121 26.16 -2.09 -12.26
CA GLY A 121 25.21 -1.06 -12.69
C GLY A 121 23.95 -1.12 -11.85
N TYR A 122 23.68 -0.03 -11.14
CA TYR A 122 22.60 0.13 -10.18
C TYR A 122 21.19 -0.10 -10.78
N GLY A 123 20.48 -1.09 -10.23
CA GLY A 123 19.13 -0.89 -9.71
C GLY A 123 17.97 -0.61 -10.68
N GLY A 124 17.90 -1.31 -11.81
CA GLY A 124 16.68 -1.39 -12.65
C GLY A 124 15.87 -2.66 -12.36
N GLY A 125 15.26 -2.75 -11.18
CA GLY A 125 14.51 -3.94 -10.77
C GLY A 125 13.16 -4.07 -11.49
N SER A 126 13.04 -5.11 -12.32
CA SER A 126 11.79 -5.62 -12.90
C SER A 126 10.63 -5.55 -11.90
N LEU A 127 9.51 -4.92 -12.29
CA LEU A 127 8.24 -4.92 -11.56
C LEU A 127 7.42 -6.15 -11.99
N PRO A 128 7.38 -7.25 -11.22
CA PRO A 128 6.36 -8.27 -11.43
C PRO A 128 5.01 -7.86 -10.82
N VAL A 129 4.00 -8.59 -11.27
CA VAL A 129 2.55 -8.55 -10.98
C VAL A 129 2.19 -7.91 -9.62
N ASN A 130 1.28 -6.92 -9.68
CA ASN A 130 0.70 -6.15 -8.57
C ASN A 130 1.53 -4.99 -7.97
N GLY A 131 2.61 -4.56 -8.62
CA GLY A 131 3.39 -3.40 -8.14
C GLY A 131 4.36 -3.74 -7.00
N LEU A 132 4.60 -5.03 -6.77
CA LEU A 132 5.60 -5.55 -5.84
C LEU A 132 6.86 -5.95 -6.62
N THR A 133 8.03 -5.78 -6.01
CA THR A 133 9.27 -6.37 -6.53
C THR A 133 9.25 -7.90 -6.45
N ALA A 134 10.13 -8.58 -7.18
CA ALA A 134 10.22 -10.04 -7.16
C ALA A 134 10.42 -10.60 -5.72
N HIS A 135 11.28 -9.98 -4.93
CA HIS A 135 11.53 -10.41 -3.55
C HIS A 135 10.34 -10.15 -2.62
N GLN A 136 9.66 -9.01 -2.76
CA GLN A 136 8.44 -8.72 -2.01
C GLN A 136 7.32 -9.73 -2.32
N SER A 137 7.12 -10.06 -3.60
CA SER A 137 6.16 -11.08 -4.01
C SER A 137 6.50 -12.47 -3.46
N GLN A 138 7.78 -12.85 -3.44
CA GLN A 138 8.23 -14.12 -2.85
C GLN A 138 7.94 -14.18 -1.34
N VAL A 139 8.34 -13.15 -0.59
CA VAL A 139 8.09 -13.06 0.85
C VAL A 139 6.60 -13.10 1.16
N LEU A 140 5.79 -12.31 0.45
CA LEU A 140 4.34 -12.27 0.65
C LEU A 140 3.69 -13.64 0.39
N ASN A 141 4.10 -14.35 -0.67
CA ASN A 141 3.54 -15.66 -1.00
C ASN A 141 3.87 -16.71 0.06
N LEU A 142 5.07 -16.67 0.64
CA LEU A 142 5.43 -17.58 1.73
C LEU A 142 4.59 -17.31 2.99
N ILE A 143 4.44 -16.05 3.37
CA ILE A 143 3.62 -15.65 4.52
C ILE A 143 2.13 -16.02 4.29
N LYS A 144 1.61 -15.81 3.08
CA LYS A 144 0.22 -16.17 2.71
C LYS A 144 -0.06 -17.67 2.85
N ASN A 145 0.92 -18.51 2.51
CA ASN A 145 0.77 -19.96 2.56
C ASN A 145 1.20 -20.56 3.92
N CYS A 146 1.52 -19.73 4.90
CA CYS A 146 1.83 -20.20 6.25
C CYS A 146 0.55 -20.58 6.99
N HIS A 147 0.46 -21.83 7.40
CA HIS A 147 -0.69 -22.35 8.17
C HIS A 147 -0.46 -22.31 9.68
N SER A 148 0.74 -21.91 10.14
CA SER A 148 1.02 -21.84 11.56
C SER A 148 0.14 -20.77 12.24
N PRO A 149 -0.47 -21.06 13.41
CA PRO A 149 -1.22 -20.06 14.16
C PRO A 149 -0.35 -18.88 14.57
N GLU A 150 0.94 -19.08 14.82
CA GLU A 150 1.87 -17.97 15.12
C GLU A 150 2.29 -17.20 13.87
N GLY A 151 2.05 -17.68 12.66
CA GLY A 151 2.52 -17.04 11.42
C GLY A 151 3.90 -17.53 11.00
N MET A 152 4.53 -16.83 10.06
CA MET A 152 5.87 -17.17 9.56
C MET A 152 6.93 -16.25 10.15
N SER A 153 7.97 -16.84 10.71
CA SER A 153 9.10 -16.11 11.30
C SER A 153 10.09 -15.60 10.26
N LEU A 154 10.87 -14.56 10.62
CA LEU A 154 11.97 -14.06 9.80
C LEU A 154 13.05 -15.13 9.53
N GLN A 155 13.28 -16.02 10.50
CA GLN A 155 14.20 -17.14 10.40
C GLN A 155 13.71 -18.17 9.36
N GLU A 156 12.42 -18.53 9.39
CA GLU A 156 11.82 -19.43 8.40
C GLU A 156 11.84 -18.84 6.99
N LEU A 157 11.55 -17.54 6.85
CA LEU A 157 11.69 -16.83 5.58
C LEU A 157 13.12 -16.94 5.05
N LYS A 158 14.14 -16.82 5.90
CA LYS A 158 15.53 -16.97 5.48
C LYS A 158 15.86 -18.40 5.06
N LEU A 159 15.34 -19.40 5.75
CA LEU A 159 15.53 -20.81 5.41
C LEU A 159 14.93 -21.13 4.03
N GLN A 160 13.72 -20.63 3.75
CA GLN A 160 13.04 -20.82 2.47
C GLN A 160 13.71 -20.03 1.34
N LEU A 161 14.12 -18.79 1.61
CA LEU A 161 14.77 -17.89 0.66
C LEU A 161 16.30 -17.90 0.81
N HIS A 162 16.90 -19.08 0.68
CA HIS A 162 18.35 -19.27 0.87
C HIS A 162 19.22 -18.32 0.02
N ASN A 163 18.78 -18.01 -1.21
CA ASN A 163 19.47 -17.12 -2.16
C ASN A 163 19.24 -15.61 -1.94
N VAL A 164 18.40 -15.23 -0.97
CA VAL A 164 18.08 -13.81 -0.68
C VAL A 164 18.79 -13.38 0.60
N SER A 165 19.42 -12.22 0.60
CA SER A 165 20.12 -11.70 1.78
C SER A 165 19.12 -11.34 2.90
N ILE A 166 19.51 -11.52 4.17
CA ILE A 166 18.69 -11.10 5.33
C ILE A 166 18.25 -9.63 5.23
N PRO A 167 19.13 -8.66 4.89
CA PRO A 167 18.72 -7.27 4.71
C PRO A 167 17.60 -7.09 3.68
N THR A 168 17.68 -7.80 2.55
CA THR A 168 16.63 -7.74 1.51
C THR A 168 15.31 -8.31 2.00
N ILE A 169 15.33 -9.40 2.78
CA ILE A 169 14.12 -9.98 3.39
C ILE A 169 13.51 -9.00 4.39
N LYS A 170 14.31 -8.41 5.28
CA LYS A 170 13.85 -7.40 6.26
C LYS A 170 13.22 -6.20 5.58
N GLN A 171 13.85 -5.67 4.53
CA GLN A 171 13.30 -4.55 3.76
C GLN A 171 11.98 -4.92 3.07
N ALA A 172 11.85 -6.14 2.55
CA ALA A 172 10.61 -6.63 1.97
C ALA A 172 9.50 -6.76 3.03
N VAL A 173 9.81 -7.30 4.21
CA VAL A 173 8.87 -7.42 5.34
C VAL A 173 8.40 -6.05 5.81
N GLU A 174 9.33 -5.10 6.00
CA GLU A 174 9.01 -3.73 6.40
C GLU A 174 8.11 -3.04 5.37
N PHE A 175 8.43 -3.18 4.08
CA PHE A 175 7.58 -2.68 3.00
C PHE A 175 6.19 -3.31 3.01
N LEU A 176 6.10 -4.64 3.09
CA LEU A 176 4.81 -5.34 3.09
C LEU A 176 3.97 -4.99 4.31
N SER A 177 4.60 -4.79 5.47
CA SER A 177 3.95 -4.35 6.71
C SER A 177 3.46 -2.91 6.58
N SER A 178 4.29 -2.02 6.01
CA SER A 178 3.94 -0.60 5.78
C SER A 178 2.96 -0.36 4.62
N GLU A 179 2.79 -1.28 3.69
CA GLU A 179 1.71 -1.24 2.70
C GLU A 179 0.47 -2.05 3.17
N GLY A 180 0.59 -2.81 4.26
CA GLY A 180 -0.53 -3.50 4.92
C GLY A 180 -0.86 -4.86 4.35
N HIS A 181 0.05 -5.43 3.57
CA HIS A 181 -0.06 -6.79 3.06
C HIS A 181 0.12 -7.84 4.16
N ILE A 182 0.89 -7.51 5.20
CA ILE A 182 1.15 -8.38 6.36
C ILE A 182 1.06 -7.61 7.67
N TYR A 183 0.91 -8.33 8.78
CA TYR A 183 0.94 -7.81 10.15
C TYR A 183 1.72 -8.76 11.08
N SER A 184 2.33 -8.22 12.15
CA SER A 184 3.01 -9.02 13.18
C SER A 184 2.01 -9.70 14.13
N THR A 185 2.35 -10.86 14.66
CA THR A 185 1.43 -11.72 15.42
C THR A 185 1.82 -11.84 16.90
N VAL A 186 2.55 -12.91 17.26
CA VAL A 186 2.90 -13.27 18.64
C VAL A 186 4.11 -12.48 19.15
N ASP A 187 4.95 -12.02 18.23
CA ASP A 187 6.11 -11.17 18.47
C ASP A 187 6.43 -10.33 17.21
N ASP A 188 7.51 -9.57 17.28
CA ASP A 188 7.94 -8.66 16.19
C ASP A 188 8.59 -9.37 14.99
N ASP A 189 8.89 -10.67 15.11
CA ASP A 189 9.57 -11.47 14.08
C ASP A 189 8.64 -12.47 13.36
N HIS A 190 7.38 -12.63 13.82
CA HIS A 190 6.36 -13.49 13.19
C HIS A 190 5.30 -12.69 12.45
N TYR A 191 4.98 -13.11 11.22
CA TYR A 191 4.09 -12.37 10.33
C TYR A 191 2.98 -13.23 9.75
N LYS A 192 1.79 -12.64 9.57
CA LYS A 192 0.67 -13.20 8.82
C LYS A 192 0.23 -12.28 7.70
N SER A 193 -0.35 -12.88 6.66
CA SER A 193 -0.96 -12.13 5.57
C SER A 193 -2.26 -11.51 6.03
N THR A 194 -2.46 -10.27 5.63
CA THR A 194 -3.66 -9.51 5.95
C THR A 194 -4.90 -9.93 5.13
N ASP A 195 -4.65 -10.58 3.99
CA ASP A 195 -5.71 -11.18 3.15
C ASP A 195 -6.12 -12.59 3.62
N ALA A 196 -5.50 -13.12 4.69
CA ALA A 196 -5.81 -14.46 5.19
C ALA A 196 -7.06 -14.44 6.07
N ASP A 197 -8.22 -14.58 5.42
CA ASP A 197 -9.30 -15.53 5.70
C ASP A 197 -10.03 -15.85 4.38
#